data_AF-A0AAJ8L0L7-F1
#
_entry.id   AF-A0AAJ8L0L7-F1
#
_cell.length_a   1.000
_cell.length_b   1.000
_cell.length_c   1.000
_cell.angle_alpha   90.00
_cell.angle_beta   90.00
_cell.angle_gamma   90.00
#
_symmetry.space_group_name_H-M   'P 1'
#
loop_
_entity.id
_entity.type
_entity.pdbx_description
1 polymer ?
#
loop_
_entity_poly.entity_id
_entity_poly.type
_entity_poly.pdbx_seq_one_letter_code
_entity_poly.pdbx_strand_id
1 'polypeptide(L)' 'MPSGNFRFKVRPRKDQIVVPCAPELSTLLACFATTGDLRHTTTCAESAKALQACMSNRHATGGKGKSSINHLLGKIRR' A
#
# COMPACT_ATOMS: atom_id res chain seq x y z
N MET A 1 38.96 3.41 12.36
CA MET A 1 38.49 4.39 11.35
C MET A 1 38.27 3.62 10.05
N PRO A 2 37.08 3.61 9.43
CA PRO A 2 36.92 2.89 8.18
C PRO A 2 37.55 3.70 7.04
N SER A 3 38.49 3.05 6.35
CA SER A 3 39.34 3.58 5.28
C SER A 3 38.77 3.28 3.89
N GLY A 4 38.97 4.21 2.95
CA GLY A 4 39.12 3.95 1.50
C GLY A 4 37.86 3.58 0.70
N ASN A 5 37.28 4.57 0.00
CA ASN A 5 36.15 4.51 -0.96
C ASN A 5 34.73 4.45 -0.36
N PHE A 6 34.26 5.60 0.16
CA PHE A 6 32.85 5.78 0.51
C PHE A 6 31.99 5.88 -0.77
N ARG A 7 31.32 4.79 -1.15
CA ARG A 7 30.25 4.82 -2.14
C ARG A 7 28.94 5.20 -1.45
N PHE A 8 28.46 6.41 -1.68
CA PHE A 8 27.14 6.83 -1.21
C PHE A 8 26.06 5.97 -1.88
N LYS A 9 25.39 5.13 -1.09
CA LYS A 9 24.25 4.31 -1.53
C LYS A 9 23.19 4.30 -0.45
N VAL A 10 21.95 4.57 -0.84
CA VAL A 10 20.79 4.46 0.03
C VAL A 10 20.25 3.03 -0.04
N ARG A 11 19.94 2.46 1.13
CA ARG A 11 19.26 1.17 1.21
C ARG A 11 17.85 1.34 0.63
N PRO A 12 17.46 0.55 -0.40
CA PRO A 12 16.14 0.67 -0.98
C PRO A 12 15.10 0.41 0.11
N ARG A 13 14.17 1.34 0.27
CA ARG A 13 12.99 1.14 1.10
C ARG A 13 11.93 0.47 0.25
N LYS A 14 11.19 -0.46 0.85
CA LYS A 14 9.99 -1.02 0.23
C LYS A 14 8.97 0.12 0.18
N ASP A 15 8.49 0.45 -1.02
CA ASP A 15 7.43 1.44 -1.16
C ASP A 15 6.20 1.00 -0.40
N GLN A 16 5.50 1.97 0.19
CA GLN A 16 4.22 1.70 0.83
C GLN A 16 3.25 1.18 -0.22
N ILE A 17 2.83 -0.07 -0.04
CA ILE A 17 1.77 -0.66 -0.84
C ILE A 17 0.49 0.03 -0.41
N VAL A 18 0.04 0.99 -1.21
CA VAL A 18 -1.26 1.62 -1.01
C VAL A 18 -2.30 0.64 -1.52
N VAL A 19 -3.01 -0.01 -0.60
CA VAL A 19 -4.12 -0.90 -0.93
C VAL A 19 -5.39 -0.04 -1.01
N PRO A 20 -5.93 0.25 -2.20
CA PRO A 20 -6.94 1.29 -2.38
C PRO A 20 -8.31 0.96 -1.75
N CYS A 21 -8.64 -0.33 -1.59
CA CYS A 21 -9.90 -0.78 -0.98
C CYS A 21 -9.73 -1.27 0.46
N ALA A 22 -8.55 -1.12 1.07
CA ALA A 22 -8.35 -1.43 2.49
C ALA A 22 -9.27 -0.65 3.45
N PRO A 23 -9.56 0.66 3.27
CA PRO A 23 -10.44 1.36 4.19
C PRO A 23 -11.87 0.80 4.14
N GLU A 24 -12.44 0.61 2.94
CA GLU A 24 -13.79 0.05 2.76
C GLU A 24 -13.91 -1.39 3.27
N LEU A 25 -12.82 -2.15 3.22
CA LEU A 25 -12.77 -3.49 3.80
C LEU A 25 -12.76 -3.42 5.32
N SER A 26 -11.98 -2.52 5.90
CA SER A 26 -11.90 -2.36 7.35
C SER A 26 -13.22 -1.93 7.98
N THR A 27 -14.00 -1.09 7.30
CA THR A 27 -15.34 -0.67 7.76
C THR A 27 -16.34 -1.81 7.73
N LEU A 28 -16.27 -2.66 6.69
CA LEU A 28 -17.08 -3.86 6.57
C LEU A 28 -16.74 -4.87 7.68
N LEU A 29 -15.45 -5.10 7.93
CA LEU A 29 -15.00 -5.96 9.04
C LEU A 29 -15.39 -5.42 10.41
N ALA A 30 -15.35 -4.09 10.61
CA ALA A 30 -15.82 -3.47 11.84
C ALA A 30 -17.33 -3.72 12.05
N CYS A 31 -18.13 -3.64 10.98
CA CYS A 31 -19.56 -3.95 11.03
C CYS A 31 -19.84 -5.43 11.36
N PHE A 32 -19.04 -6.36 10.84
CA PHE A 32 -19.13 -7.77 11.24
C PHE A 32 -18.69 -8.01 12.69
N ALA A 33 -17.70 -7.26 13.17
CA ALA A 33 -17.27 -7.36 14.56
C ALA A 33 -18.33 -6.86 15.54
N THR A 34 -19.09 -5.81 15.20
CA THR A 34 -20.15 -5.28 16.07
C THR A 34 -21.42 -6.13 16.06
N THR A 35 -21.77 -6.71 14.90
CA THR A 35 -22.97 -7.55 14.76
C THR A 35 -22.77 -8.99 15.19
N GLY A 36 -21.52 -9.43 15.36
CA GLY A 36 -21.18 -10.76 15.85
C GLY A 36 -21.42 -11.89 14.84
N ASP A 37 -21.85 -11.57 13.62
CA ASP A 37 -22.26 -12.57 12.64
C ASP A 37 -21.86 -12.18 11.21
N LEU A 38 -21.14 -13.09 10.55
CA LEU A 38 -20.73 -12.98 9.15
C LEU A 38 -21.92 -13.09 8.17
N ARG A 39 -23.10 -13.47 8.67
CA ARG A 39 -24.31 -13.72 7.87
C ARG A 39 -25.32 -12.58 7.91
N HIS A 40 -25.12 -11.56 8.75
CA HIS A 40 -25.95 -10.35 8.73
C HIS A 40 -25.52 -9.43 7.58
N THR A 41 -25.83 -9.88 6.37
CA THR A 41 -25.56 -9.16 5.12
C THR A 41 -26.44 -7.93 4.96
N THR A 42 -27.55 -7.83 5.67
CA THR A 42 -28.50 -6.71 5.58
C THR A 42 -28.05 -5.48 6.37
N THR A 43 -27.47 -5.66 7.56
CA THR A 43 -26.99 -4.57 8.41
C THR A 43 -25.67 -3.99 7.89
N CYS A 44 -24.82 -4.82 7.30
CA CYS A 44 -23.57 -4.41 6.67
C CYS A 44 -23.69 -4.26 5.14
N ALA A 45 -24.92 -4.14 4.60
CA ALA A 45 -25.16 -4.08 3.15
C ALA A 45 -24.53 -2.83 2.52
N GLU A 46 -24.54 -1.70 3.23
CA GLU A 46 -24.01 -0.43 2.75
C GLU A 46 -22.47 -0.46 2.64
N SER A 47 -21.79 -0.97 3.67
CA SER A 47 -20.34 -1.17 3.66
C SER A 47 -19.91 -2.21 2.62
N ALA A 48 -20.72 -3.26 2.40
CA ALA A 48 -20.50 -4.23 1.31
C ALA A 48 -20.61 -3.60 -0.08
N LYS A 49 -21.60 -2.74 -0.31
CA LYS A 49 -21.75 -2.01 -1.59
C LYS A 49 -20.58 -1.05 -1.84
N ALA A 50 -20.11 -0.36 -0.80
CA ALA A 50 -18.96 0.54 -0.90
C ALA A 50 -17.67 -0.22 -1.28
N LEU A 51 -17.43 -1.38 -0.65
CA LEU A 51 -16.32 -2.26 -1.00
C LEU A 51 -16.44 -2.79 -2.45
N GLN A 52 -17.63 -3.24 -2.86
CA GLN A 52 -17.86 -3.71 -4.22
C GLN A 52 -17.60 -2.61 -5.25
N ALA A 53 -18.05 -1.39 -4.99
CA ALA A 53 -17.81 -0.23 -5.86
C ALA A 53 -16.32 0.15 -5.92
N CYS A 54 -15.58 0.00 -4.82
CA CYS A 54 -14.13 0.19 -4.83
C CYS A 54 -13.42 -0.88 -5.67
N MET A 55 -13.81 -2.15 -5.50
CA MET A 55 -13.17 -3.27 -6.21
C MET A 55 -13.49 -3.27 -7.70
N SER A 56 -14.69 -2.85 -8.11
CA SER A 56 -15.08 -2.81 -9.52
C SER A 56 -14.35 -1.72 -10.32
N ASN A 57 -14.02 -0.59 -9.69
CA ASN A 57 -13.41 0.56 -10.36
C ASN A 57 -11.88 0.53 -10.43
N ARG A 58 -11.20 -0.32 -9.67
CA ARG A 58 -9.74 -0.22 -9.50
C ARG A 58 -8.99 -1.13 -10.48
N HIS A 59 -8.53 -0.56 -11.59
CA HIS A 59 -7.42 -1.11 -12.36
C HIS A 59 -6.13 -1.04 -11.52
N ALA A 60 -5.41 -2.16 -11.42
CA ALA A 60 -4.11 -2.22 -10.76
C ALA A 60 -3.15 -1.23 -11.42
N THR A 61 -2.93 -0.08 -10.76
CA THR A 61 -1.90 0.86 -11.20
C THR A 61 -0.56 0.17 -10.98
N GLY A 62 0.13 -0.12 -12.08
CA GLY A 62 1.42 -0.82 -12.07
C GLY A 62 2.39 -0.20 -11.07
N GLY A 63 3.22 -1.05 -10.46
CA GLY A 63 4.18 -0.61 -9.46
C GLY A 63 5.01 0.58 -9.94
N LYS A 64 5.20 1.57 -9.07
CA LYS A 64 6.01 2.75 -9.37
C LYS A 64 7.41 2.31 -9.83
N GLY A 65 7.92 2.96 -10.87
CA GLY A 65 9.27 2.69 -11.38
C GLY A 65 10.33 2.90 -10.30
N LYS A 66 11.42 2.11 -10.37
CA LYS A 66 12.53 2.19 -9.41
C LYS A 66 13.15 3.59 -9.42
N SER A 67 13.35 4.18 -8.24
CA SER A 67 14.01 5.48 -8.10
C SER A 67 15.48 5.44 -8.57
N SER A 68 15.92 6.49 -9.28
CA SER A 68 17.28 6.66 -9.81
C SER A 68 18.28 7.25 -8.80
N ILE A 69 17.90 7.44 -7.53
CA ILE A 69 18.73 8.06 -6.48
C ILE A 69 20.12 7.40 -6.35
N ASN A 70 20.19 6.07 -6.34
CA ASN A 70 21.47 5.37 -6.20
C ASN A 70 22.40 5.53 -7.42
N HIS A 71 21.83 5.82 -8.60
CA HIS A 71 22.61 6.15 -9.78
C HIS A 71 23.23 7.56 -9.64
N LEU A 72 22.43 8.54 -9.20
CA LEU A 72 22.88 9.92 -9.00
C LEU A 72 23.94 10.02 -7.89
N LEU A 73 23.74 9.35 -6.76
CA LEU A 73 24.71 9.33 -5.65
C LEU A 73 26.03 8.67 -6.02
N GLY A 74 26.01 7.69 -6.94
CA GLY A 74 27.23 7.11 -7.49
C GLY A 74 28.03 8.06 -8.37
N LYS A 75 27.36 9.06 -8.98
CA LYS A 75 27.99 10.06 -9.86
C LYS A 75 28.61 11.23 -9.09
N ILE A 76 28.14 11.53 -7.88
CA ILE A 76 28.62 12.64 -7.04
C ILE A 76 29.93 12.27 -6.28
N ARG A 77 30.67 11.23 -6.71
CA ARG A 77 32.01 10.91 -6.18
C ARG A 77 32.91 12.16 -6.26
N ARG A 78 33.23 12.75 -5.10
CA ARG A 78 34.47 13.49 -4.85
C ARG A 78 35.36 12.59 -4.00
#